data_AF-A0A1V5AGZ2-F1
#
_entry.id   AF-A0A1V5AGZ2-F1
#
_cell.length_a   1.000
_cell.length_b   1.000
_cell.length_c   1.000
_cell.angle_alpha   90.00
_cell.angle_beta   90.00
_cell.angle_gamma   90.00
#
_symmetry.space_group_name_H-M   'P 1'
#
loop_
_entity.id
_entity.type
_entity.pdbx_description
1 polymer ?
#
loop_
_entity_poly.entity_id
_entity_poly.type
_entity_poly.pdbx_seq_one_letter_code
_entity_poly.pdbx_strand_id
1 'polypeptide(L)'
;MLAISIAIVSVALIGCSAATYWATDYRERNTTFDFEQSVQGNGYFMTYMYAKAGNVAFKNYGHGSGSINNEAILTYQSLNRTTHNMYSDYNDYDMNCIQFKEDNAMVYAPMRIAVGTGYYAANPLDYSSLLKEKTWIKNYRAGTSMHHEVEYAHALDKELEITVKELLNHTYDPELVGVGFTQMKINEDVTDGKAHIGVLQAGNDWTSQQPFTDLTTLSSTGSMLTTAWKKPSIEIDEDYWGTYHIEKNMTLEVPYHSKQTSDDWLPCCFGGFSDMTTWDQKTFKSAKGIFDCTCFKAPTQAQFPRVYQ
;
A
#
# COMPACT_ATOMS: atom_id res chain seq x y z
N MET A 1 -5.85 -17.04 50.50
CA MET A 1 -5.46 -15.62 50.40
C MET A 1 -4.67 -15.49 49.10
N LEU A 2 -5.02 -14.74 48.08
CA LEU A 2 -6.03 -13.71 47.87
C LEU A 2 -6.57 -13.96 46.44
N ALA A 3 -7.90 -14.01 46.28
CA ALA A 3 -8.54 -14.11 44.97
C ALA A 3 -8.51 -12.74 44.30
N ILE A 4 -8.08 -12.67 43.03
CA ILE A 4 -8.20 -11.46 42.22
C ILE A 4 -9.36 -11.66 41.25
N SER A 5 -10.41 -10.91 41.54
CA SER A 5 -11.70 -10.88 40.86
C SER A 5 -11.60 -10.36 39.43
N ILE A 6 -12.18 -11.12 38.51
CA ILE A 6 -12.46 -10.71 37.13
C ILE A 6 -13.65 -9.74 37.18
N ALA A 7 -13.44 -8.49 36.77
CA ALA A 7 -14.51 -7.53 36.55
C ALA A 7 -14.93 -7.57 35.07
N ILE A 8 -16.06 -8.22 34.82
CA ILE A 8 -16.82 -8.12 33.57
C ILE A 8 -17.52 -6.76 33.58
N VAL A 9 -17.13 -5.86 32.68
CA VAL A 9 -17.87 -4.61 32.45
C VAL A 9 -18.88 -4.84 31.33
N SER A 10 -20.13 -4.56 31.69
CA SER A 10 -21.37 -4.84 31.01
C SER A 10 -21.55 -4.06 29.70
N VAL A 11 -22.14 -4.76 28.73
CA VAL A 11 -22.70 -4.27 27.47
C VAL A 11 -23.62 -3.06 27.71
N ALA A 12 -23.26 -1.90 27.18
CA ALA A 12 -24.15 -0.76 27.04
C ALA A 12 -24.85 -0.79 25.67
N LEU A 13 -26.17 -0.67 25.73
CA LEU A 13 -27.16 -0.78 24.67
C LEU A 13 -26.82 0.01 23.39
N ILE A 14 -27.02 -0.67 22.26
CA ILE A 14 -27.14 -0.10 20.92
C ILE A 14 -28.38 0.80 20.88
N GLY A 15 -28.17 2.11 20.89
CA GLY A 15 -29.14 3.09 20.41
C GLY A 15 -28.76 3.50 18.99
N CYS A 16 -29.31 2.82 17.97
CA CYS A 16 -29.26 3.33 16.60
C CYS A 16 -30.27 4.48 16.47
N SER A 17 -29.86 5.71 16.78
CA SER A 17 -30.52 6.88 16.23
C SER A 17 -30.06 7.06 14.78
N ALA A 18 -30.91 6.68 13.82
CA ALA A 18 -30.74 7.07 12.43
C ALA A 18 -31.00 8.58 12.32
N ALA A 19 -29.92 9.36 12.34
CA ALA A 19 -29.97 10.77 11.99
C ALA A 19 -29.47 10.90 10.54
N THR A 20 -30.39 11.11 9.60
CA THR A 20 -30.04 11.55 8.24
C THR A 20 -29.63 13.02 8.30
N TYR A 21 -28.33 13.29 8.38
CA TYR A 21 -27.77 14.64 8.29
C TYR A 21 -27.00 14.81 6.98
N TRP A 22 -27.34 15.87 6.26
CA TRP A 22 -26.73 16.25 5.00
C TRP A 22 -25.72 17.32 5.42
N ALA A 23 -24.53 16.88 5.82
CA ALA A 23 -23.51 17.74 6.41
C ALA A 23 -22.14 17.32 5.89
N THR A 24 -21.34 18.31 5.49
CA THR A 24 -19.89 18.27 5.25
C THR A 24 -19.20 17.08 5.92
N ASP A 25 -18.84 16.07 5.13
CA ASP A 25 -18.47 14.76 5.66
C ASP A 25 -16.95 14.66 5.80
N TYR A 26 -16.41 15.32 6.83
CA TYR A 26 -15.06 15.03 7.29
C TYR A 26 -15.06 13.63 7.90
N ARG A 27 -14.36 12.69 7.26
CA ARG A 27 -14.17 11.33 7.77
C ARG A 27 -12.70 11.06 7.93
N GLU A 28 -12.30 10.69 9.14
CA GLU A 28 -10.95 10.21 9.40
C GLU A 28 -11.02 8.83 10.07
N ARG A 29 -10.24 7.91 9.54
CA ARG A 29 -10.00 6.61 10.13
C ARG A 29 -8.50 6.39 10.22
N ASN A 30 -7.99 6.33 11.44
CA ASN A 30 -6.61 5.99 11.73
C ASN A 30 -6.57 4.69 12.54
N THR A 31 -5.98 3.65 11.95
CA THR A 31 -5.82 2.33 12.58
C THR A 31 -4.34 2.06 12.75
N THR A 32 -3.90 1.89 14.00
CA THR A 32 -2.52 1.53 14.34
C THR A 32 -2.50 0.17 15.02
N PHE A 33 -1.40 -0.56 14.83
CA PHE A 33 -1.13 -1.81 15.55
C PHE A 33 0.38 -1.95 15.75
N ASP A 34 0.76 -2.23 16.98
CA ASP A 34 2.15 -2.44 17.37
C ASP A 34 2.28 -3.84 17.97
N PHE A 35 3.31 -4.55 17.53
CA PHE A 35 3.63 -5.90 17.98
C PHE A 35 5.11 -5.99 18.30
N GLU A 36 5.40 -6.48 19.49
CA GLU A 36 6.75 -6.74 19.97
C GLU A 36 6.81 -8.18 20.46
N GLN A 37 7.86 -8.90 20.06
CA GLN A 37 8.07 -10.30 20.39
C GLN A 37 9.53 -10.52 20.76
N SER A 38 9.74 -11.35 21.79
CA SER A 38 11.02 -11.97 22.10
C SER A 38 10.75 -13.44 22.41
N VAL A 39 11.34 -14.35 21.62
CA VAL A 39 11.16 -15.80 21.77
C VAL A 39 12.52 -16.47 21.76
N GLN A 40 12.78 -17.23 22.82
CA GLN A 40 13.98 -18.02 22.99
C GLN A 40 13.62 -19.44 23.37
N GLY A 41 14.26 -20.43 22.74
CA GLY A 41 14.04 -21.81 23.13
C GLY A 41 14.67 -22.83 22.19
N ASN A 42 14.49 -24.09 22.55
CA ASN A 42 14.87 -25.24 21.75
C ASN A 42 13.60 -26.01 21.39
N GLY A 43 13.37 -26.23 20.11
CA GLY A 43 12.12 -26.81 19.66
C GLY A 43 11.90 -26.70 18.16
N TYR A 44 10.78 -27.27 17.75
CA TYR A 44 10.26 -27.06 16.41
C TYR A 44 9.48 -25.76 16.46
N PHE A 45 9.74 -24.87 15.51
CA PHE A 45 9.01 -23.62 15.38
C PHE A 45 8.46 -23.47 13.97
N MET A 46 7.33 -22.78 13.90
CA MET A 46 6.77 -22.27 12.66
C MET A 46 6.10 -20.95 13.00
N THR A 47 6.47 -19.91 12.27
CA THR A 47 5.96 -18.54 12.43
C THR A 47 5.31 -18.10 11.13
N TYR A 48 4.23 -17.34 11.25
CA TYR A 48 3.56 -16.72 10.12
C TYR A 48 3.04 -15.36 10.56
N MET A 49 3.49 -14.32 9.87
CA MET A 49 3.02 -12.95 10.05
C MET A 49 2.52 -12.42 8.72
N TYR A 50 1.38 -11.76 8.74
CA TYR A 50 0.81 -11.09 7.58
C TYR A 50 0.16 -9.78 8.01
N ALA A 51 0.50 -8.69 7.32
CA ALA A 51 -0.09 -7.39 7.53
C ALA A 51 -0.38 -6.71 6.19
N LYS A 52 -1.53 -6.04 6.10
CA LYS A 52 -1.93 -5.27 4.91
C LYS A 52 -2.58 -3.95 5.32
N ALA A 53 -1.95 -2.84 4.94
CA ALA A 53 -2.45 -1.48 5.13
C ALA A 53 -2.72 -0.89 3.74
N GLY A 54 -3.99 -0.79 3.33
CA GLY A 54 -4.35 -0.27 2.01
C GLY A 54 -3.59 -0.94 0.86
N ASN A 55 -2.69 -0.18 0.23
CA ASN A 55 -1.86 -0.61 -0.91
C ASN A 55 -0.50 -1.23 -0.51
N VAL A 56 -0.17 -1.34 0.77
CA VAL A 56 1.08 -1.98 1.22
C VAL A 56 0.79 -3.30 1.92
N ALA A 57 1.63 -4.29 1.69
CA ALA A 57 1.52 -5.60 2.32
C ALA A 57 2.89 -6.14 2.71
N PHE A 58 2.90 -6.85 3.83
CA PHE A 58 4.03 -7.54 4.40
C PHE A 58 3.62 -8.97 4.74
N LYS A 59 4.55 -9.91 4.54
CA LYS A 59 4.44 -11.25 5.08
C LYS A 59 5.82 -11.77 5.42
N ASN A 60 5.92 -12.38 6.59
CA ASN A 60 7.06 -13.14 7.04
C ASN A 60 6.59 -14.55 7.40
N TYR A 61 7.42 -15.53 7.09
CA TYR A 61 7.17 -16.94 7.38
C TYR A 61 8.49 -17.60 7.71
N GLY A 62 8.56 -18.29 8.84
CA GLY A 62 9.75 -19.03 9.25
C GLY A 62 9.39 -20.42 9.74
N HIS A 63 10.26 -21.40 9.53
CA HIS A 63 10.19 -22.67 10.22
C HIS A 63 11.56 -23.32 10.38
N GLY A 64 11.66 -24.21 11.36
CA GLY A 64 12.89 -24.95 11.62
C GLY A 64 12.79 -25.81 12.87
N SER A 65 13.81 -26.63 13.07
CA SER A 65 14.03 -27.35 14.33
C SER A 65 15.43 -27.03 14.83
N GLY A 66 15.54 -26.69 16.11
CA GLY A 66 16.80 -26.52 16.79
C GLY A 66 16.68 -25.48 17.88
N SER A 67 17.66 -24.58 17.99
CA SER A 67 17.60 -23.42 18.87
C SER A 67 17.19 -22.17 18.10
N ILE A 68 16.36 -21.34 18.70
CA ILE A 68 15.95 -20.02 18.19
C ILE A 68 16.11 -18.97 19.28
N ASN A 69 16.63 -17.80 18.89
CA ASN A 69 16.54 -16.54 19.61
C ASN A 69 16.06 -15.49 18.62
N ASN A 70 14.80 -15.07 18.75
CA ASN A 70 14.14 -14.17 17.81
C ASN A 70 13.53 -12.98 18.54
N GLU A 71 13.87 -11.79 18.08
CA GLU A 71 13.25 -10.54 18.48
C GLU A 71 12.63 -9.89 17.26
N ALA A 72 11.36 -9.51 17.35
CA ALA A 72 10.62 -8.93 16.23
C ALA A 72 9.75 -7.76 16.68
N ILE A 73 9.77 -6.69 15.89
CA ILE A 73 8.94 -5.50 16.07
C ILE A 73 8.20 -5.24 14.75
N LEU A 74 6.87 -5.22 14.79
CA LEU A 74 6.02 -4.84 13.67
C LEU A 74 5.19 -3.63 14.05
N THR A 75 5.33 -2.55 13.30
CA THR A 75 4.44 -1.38 13.38
C THR A 75 3.58 -1.28 12.13
N TYR A 76 2.30 -1.02 12.34
CA TYR A 76 1.29 -0.93 11.32
C TYR A 76 0.53 0.39 11.49
N GLN A 77 0.31 1.08 10.37
CA GLN A 77 -0.54 2.25 10.33
C GLN A 77 -1.32 2.30 9.01
N SER A 78 -2.62 2.53 9.12
CA SER A 78 -3.50 2.86 7.99
C SER A 78 -4.36 4.05 8.37
N LEU A 79 -4.09 5.17 7.71
CA LEU A 79 -4.80 6.42 7.87
C LEU A 79 -5.48 6.77 6.55
N ASN A 80 -6.79 6.99 6.61
CA ASN A 80 -7.59 7.51 5.52
C ASN A 80 -8.36 8.72 6.04
N ARG A 81 -8.21 9.85 5.36
CA ARG A 81 -8.91 11.09 5.64
C ARG A 81 -9.61 11.55 4.37
N THR A 82 -10.93 11.59 4.41
CA THR A 82 -11.78 12.06 3.31
C THR A 82 -12.43 13.38 3.70
N THR A 83 -12.41 14.33 2.78
CA THR A 83 -13.09 15.63 2.91
C THR A 83 -14.07 15.91 1.77
N HIS A 84 -14.33 14.91 0.92
CA HIS A 84 -15.27 15.00 -0.20
C HIS A 84 -16.64 15.53 0.23
N ASN A 85 -16.96 16.72 -0.28
CA ASN A 85 -18.30 17.27 -0.31
C ASN A 85 -18.61 17.65 -1.77
N MET A 86 -19.85 17.39 -2.22
CA MET A 86 -20.34 17.62 -3.59
C MET A 86 -20.20 19.09 -4.06
N TYR A 87 -19.96 20.03 -3.14
CA TYR A 87 -19.92 21.47 -3.42
C TYR A 87 -18.75 22.20 -2.75
N SER A 88 -17.66 21.51 -2.38
CA SER A 88 -16.52 22.13 -1.69
C SER A 88 -15.19 21.64 -2.25
N ASP A 89 -14.19 22.50 -2.12
CA ASP A 89 -12.80 22.09 -2.17
C ASP A 89 -12.58 20.94 -1.18
N TYR A 90 -11.94 19.87 -1.64
CA TYR A 90 -11.59 18.67 -0.89
C TYR A 90 -10.10 18.41 -1.04
N ASN A 91 -9.56 17.77 -0.01
CA ASN A 91 -8.21 17.22 0.11
C ASN A 91 -8.33 15.88 0.84
N ASP A 92 -8.36 14.82 0.06
CA ASP A 92 -8.33 13.45 0.54
C ASP A 92 -6.89 13.02 0.73
N TYR A 93 -6.64 12.33 1.84
CA TYR A 93 -5.30 11.94 2.25
C TYR A 93 -5.29 10.50 2.73
N ASP A 94 -4.46 9.68 2.11
CA ASP A 94 -4.24 8.29 2.47
C ASP A 94 -2.78 8.08 2.83
N MET A 95 -2.54 7.46 3.99
CA MET A 95 -1.22 7.03 4.42
C MET A 95 -1.28 5.59 4.90
N ASN A 96 -0.47 4.72 4.31
CA ASN A 96 -0.30 3.35 4.75
C ASN A 96 1.17 3.09 5.03
N CYS A 97 1.48 2.53 6.19
CA CYS A 97 2.85 2.26 6.61
C CYS A 97 2.91 0.91 7.31
N ILE A 98 3.86 0.08 6.92
CA ILE A 98 4.27 -1.10 7.65
C ILE A 98 5.78 -1.01 7.84
N GLN A 99 6.24 -1.12 9.08
CA GLN A 99 7.66 -1.28 9.39
C GLN A 99 7.84 -2.58 10.16
N PHE A 100 8.87 -3.32 9.80
CA PHE A 100 9.20 -4.58 10.45
C PHE A 100 10.69 -4.60 10.73
N LYS A 101 11.05 -4.95 11.95
CA LYS A 101 12.43 -5.20 12.37
C LYS A 101 12.48 -6.58 12.98
N GLU A 102 13.50 -7.33 12.60
CA GLU A 102 13.74 -8.66 13.13
C GLU A 102 15.23 -8.86 13.34
N ASP A 103 15.58 -9.38 14.50
CA ASP A 103 16.89 -9.91 14.85
C ASP A 103 16.68 -11.39 15.19
N ASN A 104 17.32 -12.27 14.43
CA ASN A 104 17.06 -13.69 14.50
C ASN A 104 18.36 -14.49 14.44
N ALA A 105 18.65 -15.22 15.51
CA ALA A 105 19.73 -16.18 15.59
C ALA A 105 19.17 -17.60 15.76
N MET A 106 19.41 -18.45 14.76
CA MET A 106 18.88 -19.81 14.67
C MET A 106 20.00 -20.79 14.36
N VAL A 107 19.95 -21.95 15.02
CA VAL A 107 20.85 -23.08 14.73
C VAL A 107 20.03 -24.34 14.63
N TYR A 108 20.17 -25.04 13.51
CA TYR A 108 19.51 -26.30 13.24
C TYR A 108 20.01 -27.40 14.18
N ALA A 109 19.07 -28.14 14.75
CA ALA A 109 19.34 -29.42 15.38
C ALA A 109 18.12 -30.34 15.24
N PRO A 110 18.31 -31.62 14.86
CA PRO A 110 17.25 -32.61 14.93
C PRO A 110 16.74 -32.74 16.36
N MET A 111 15.44 -33.00 16.52
CA MET A 111 14.84 -33.14 17.84
C MET A 111 13.70 -34.15 17.88
N ARG A 112 13.44 -34.63 19.09
CA ARG A 112 12.37 -35.58 19.38
C ARG A 112 11.38 -34.95 20.33
N ILE A 113 10.13 -34.88 19.92
CA ILE A 113 9.06 -34.34 20.74
C ILE A 113 8.04 -35.45 21.00
N ALA A 114 7.89 -35.81 22.28
CA ALA A 114 6.80 -36.66 22.72
C ALA A 114 5.53 -35.81 22.79
N VAL A 115 4.50 -36.18 22.03
CA VAL A 115 3.24 -35.43 21.96
C VAL A 115 2.15 -36.22 22.66
N GLY A 116 1.58 -35.65 23.73
CA GLY A 116 0.46 -36.28 24.45
C GLY A 116 0.86 -37.52 25.27
N THR A 117 -0.05 -38.49 25.37
CA THR A 117 0.11 -39.70 26.21
C THR A 117 -0.03 -40.98 25.38
N GLY A 118 0.29 -42.14 25.98
CA GLY A 118 0.15 -43.44 25.33
C GLY A 118 1.19 -43.68 24.25
N TYR A 119 0.74 -44.05 23.04
CA TYR A 119 1.62 -44.44 21.93
C TYR A 119 2.65 -43.36 21.57
N TYR A 120 2.25 -42.09 21.54
CA TYR A 120 3.10 -40.96 21.16
C TYR A 120 4.00 -40.45 22.31
N ALA A 121 3.77 -40.90 23.54
CA ALA A 121 4.73 -40.73 24.63
C ALA A 121 5.86 -41.77 24.55
N ALA A 122 5.55 -43.00 24.11
CA ALA A 122 6.54 -44.06 23.91
C ALA A 122 7.25 -44.00 22.55
N ASN A 123 6.65 -43.32 21.56
CA ASN A 123 7.21 -43.13 20.22
C ASN A 123 7.22 -41.62 19.87
N PRO A 124 8.24 -40.87 20.33
CA PRO A 124 8.37 -39.45 20.02
C PRO A 124 8.46 -39.18 18.52
N LEU A 125 7.95 -38.04 18.08
CA LEU A 125 8.08 -37.58 16.70
C LEU A 125 9.47 -36.99 16.48
N ASP A 126 10.12 -37.43 15.40
CA ASP A 126 11.38 -36.88 14.91
C ASP A 126 11.10 -35.64 14.04
N TYR A 127 11.67 -34.50 14.45
CA TYR A 127 11.69 -33.27 13.68
C TYR A 127 13.12 -32.97 13.23
N SER A 128 13.33 -32.99 11.91
CA SER A 128 14.60 -32.65 11.26
C SER A 128 14.34 -31.63 10.16
N SER A 129 13.70 -30.52 10.53
CA SER A 129 13.40 -29.43 9.61
C SER A 129 14.59 -28.48 9.57
N LEU A 130 15.27 -28.40 8.44
CA LEU A 130 16.25 -27.34 8.18
C LEU A 130 15.58 -25.96 8.29
N LEU A 131 16.41 -24.95 8.53
CA LEU A 131 15.93 -23.58 8.74
C LEU A 131 15.47 -23.01 7.40
N LYS A 132 14.29 -22.39 7.44
CA LYS A 132 13.76 -21.61 6.34
C LYS A 132 13.12 -20.35 6.88
N GLU A 133 13.37 -19.25 6.21
CA GLU A 133 12.67 -18.00 6.44
C GLU A 133 12.38 -17.30 5.12
N LYS A 134 11.21 -16.68 5.01
CA LYS A 134 10.75 -16.03 3.78
C LYS A 134 10.00 -14.77 4.13
N THR A 135 10.53 -13.65 3.69
CA THR A 135 9.92 -12.34 3.83
C THR A 135 9.59 -11.76 2.47
N TRP A 136 8.38 -11.23 2.31
CA TRP A 136 8.02 -10.46 1.14
C TRP A 136 7.26 -9.19 1.51
N ILE A 137 7.55 -8.15 0.73
CA ILE A 137 6.89 -6.87 0.80
C ILE A 137 6.40 -6.44 -0.57
N LYS A 138 5.24 -5.79 -0.59
CA LYS A 138 4.64 -5.25 -1.79
C LYS A 138 4.07 -3.86 -1.52
N ASN A 139 4.27 -2.96 -2.47
CA ASN A 139 3.47 -1.76 -2.60
C ASN A 139 2.72 -1.82 -3.94
N TYR A 140 1.42 -2.11 -3.87
CA TYR A 140 0.57 -2.33 -5.04
C TYR A 140 0.38 -1.07 -5.89
N ARG A 141 0.39 0.13 -5.29
CA ARG A 141 0.23 1.38 -6.06
C ARG A 141 1.55 1.76 -6.74
N ALA A 142 2.66 1.70 -6.00
CA ALA A 142 3.99 1.96 -6.55
C ALA A 142 4.46 0.89 -7.54
N GLY A 143 3.82 -0.28 -7.55
CA GLY A 143 4.23 -1.41 -8.38
C GLY A 143 5.56 -2.02 -7.93
N THR A 144 5.92 -1.90 -6.65
CA THR A 144 7.19 -2.41 -6.11
C THR A 144 6.96 -3.74 -5.38
N SER A 145 7.95 -4.62 -5.40
CA SER A 145 8.05 -5.72 -4.45
C SER A 145 9.50 -6.08 -4.14
N MET A 146 9.76 -6.46 -2.90
CA MET A 146 11.03 -7.07 -2.50
C MET A 146 10.76 -8.40 -1.80
N HIS A 147 11.64 -9.34 -2.04
CA HIS A 147 11.55 -10.72 -1.57
C HIS A 147 12.91 -11.14 -1.03
N HIS A 148 12.91 -11.75 0.15
CA HIS A 148 14.09 -12.35 0.76
C HIS A 148 13.70 -13.73 1.28
N GLU A 149 14.48 -14.74 0.97
CA GLU A 149 14.22 -16.11 1.35
C GLU A 149 15.52 -16.85 1.65
N VAL A 150 15.62 -17.42 2.85
CA VAL A 150 16.66 -18.37 3.22
C VAL A 150 16.02 -19.75 3.32
N GLU A 151 16.64 -20.77 2.73
CA GLU A 151 16.19 -22.15 2.78
C GLU A 151 17.34 -23.10 3.13
N TYR A 152 16.99 -24.25 3.71
CA TYR A 152 17.91 -25.36 3.97
C TYR A 152 19.11 -25.01 4.85
N ALA A 153 19.08 -23.89 5.58
CA ALA A 153 20.23 -23.44 6.36
C ALA A 153 20.40 -24.26 7.65
N HIS A 154 21.66 -24.46 8.03
CA HIS A 154 22.04 -25.09 9.30
C HIS A 154 22.26 -24.08 10.42
N ALA A 155 22.65 -22.85 10.07
CA ALA A 155 22.59 -21.72 10.99
C ALA A 155 22.23 -20.46 10.20
N LEU A 156 21.47 -19.57 10.83
CA LEU A 156 21.09 -18.29 10.30
C LEU A 156 21.18 -17.26 11.43
N ASP A 157 22.05 -16.29 11.27
CA ASP A 157 22.09 -15.07 12.09
C ASP A 157 21.69 -13.91 11.18
N LYS A 158 20.65 -13.16 11.51
CA LYS A 158 19.99 -12.25 10.58
C LYS A 158 19.38 -11.05 11.27
N GLU A 159 19.80 -9.87 10.83
CA GLU A 159 19.13 -8.60 11.07
C GLU A 159 18.39 -8.17 9.81
N LEU A 160 17.09 -7.94 9.93
CA LEU A 160 16.21 -7.53 8.84
C LEU A 160 15.44 -6.27 9.23
N GLU A 161 15.60 -5.19 8.47
CA GLU A 161 14.81 -3.96 8.61
C GLU A 161 14.03 -3.69 7.33
N ILE A 162 12.72 -3.53 7.48
CA ILE A 162 11.79 -3.30 6.40
C ILE A 162 10.98 -2.05 6.67
N THR A 163 10.76 -1.26 5.63
CA THR A 163 9.81 -0.15 5.66
C THR A 163 9.09 -0.06 4.33
N VAL A 164 7.77 -0.17 4.36
CA VAL A 164 6.90 0.03 3.20
C VAL A 164 5.90 1.12 3.55
N LYS A 165 5.93 2.21 2.79
CA LYS A 165 5.09 3.38 3.01
C LYS A 165 4.43 3.78 1.69
N GLU A 166 3.22 4.27 1.81
CA GLU A 166 2.44 4.81 0.71
C GLU A 166 1.72 6.05 1.21
N LEU A 167 1.96 7.18 0.56
CA LEU A 167 1.40 8.48 0.92
C LEU A 167 0.74 9.09 -0.31
N LEU A 168 -0.57 9.28 -0.28
CA LEU A 168 -1.36 9.82 -1.38
C LEU A 168 -2.19 11.01 -0.91
N ASN A 169 -2.18 12.08 -1.69
CA ASN A 169 -3.00 13.26 -1.53
C ASN A 169 -3.79 13.51 -2.82
N HIS A 170 -5.08 13.78 -2.72
CA HIS A 170 -5.98 14.00 -3.85
C HIS A 170 -6.88 15.22 -3.60
N THR A 171 -6.84 16.22 -4.49
CA THR A 171 -7.52 17.51 -4.30
C THR A 171 -8.68 17.75 -5.26
N TYR A 172 -9.46 18.80 -4.97
CA TYR A 172 -10.63 19.23 -5.75
C TYR A 172 -10.34 19.68 -7.17
N ASP A 173 -9.39 20.60 -7.37
CA ASP A 173 -8.74 20.75 -8.68
C ASP A 173 -7.92 19.48 -8.85
N PRO A 174 -8.31 18.54 -9.73
CA PRO A 174 -7.94 17.13 -9.59
C PRO A 174 -6.44 16.93 -9.77
N GLU A 175 -5.72 17.06 -8.65
CA GLU A 175 -4.29 16.88 -8.51
C GLU A 175 -4.08 15.71 -7.56
N LEU A 176 -3.39 14.69 -8.07
CA LEU A 176 -3.00 13.51 -7.36
C LEU A 176 -1.49 13.58 -7.15
N VAL A 177 -1.08 13.67 -5.89
CA VAL A 177 0.32 13.75 -5.49
C VAL A 177 0.62 12.66 -4.49
N GLY A 178 1.77 12.02 -4.60
CA GLY A 178 2.26 11.21 -3.51
C GLY A 178 3.49 10.40 -3.84
N VAL A 179 3.81 9.49 -2.92
CA VAL A 179 5.05 8.73 -2.96
C VAL A 179 4.85 7.34 -2.39
N GLY A 180 5.30 6.35 -3.15
CA GLY A 180 5.49 4.99 -2.67
C GLY A 180 6.94 4.76 -2.29
N PHE A 181 7.16 4.25 -1.09
CA PHE A 181 8.49 3.95 -0.56
C PHE A 181 8.54 2.48 -0.15
N THR A 182 9.56 1.75 -0.60
CA THR A 182 9.79 0.35 -0.26
C THR A 182 11.26 0.16 0.03
N GLN A 183 11.58 -0.28 1.24
CA GLN A 183 12.95 -0.50 1.68
C GLN A 183 13.06 -1.85 2.40
N MET A 184 14.16 -2.54 2.14
CA MET A 184 14.58 -3.75 2.81
C MET A 184 16.10 -3.68 3.02
N LYS A 185 16.52 -3.79 4.27
CA LYS A 185 17.92 -3.90 4.68
C LYS A 185 18.12 -5.26 5.30
N ILE A 186 19.16 -5.95 4.85
CA ILE A 186 19.49 -7.31 5.25
C ILE A 186 20.95 -7.28 5.68
N ASN A 187 21.23 -7.84 6.85
CA ASN A 187 22.57 -8.19 7.30
C ASN A 187 22.47 -9.61 7.86
N GLU A 188 23.03 -10.59 7.16
CA GLU A 188 22.85 -12.00 7.52
C GLU A 188 24.10 -12.85 7.31
N ASP A 189 24.27 -13.84 8.18
CA ASP A 189 25.22 -14.93 8.08
C ASP A 189 24.46 -16.24 7.91
N VAL A 190 24.57 -16.82 6.72
CA VAL A 190 23.94 -18.10 6.36
C VAL A 190 25.02 -19.18 6.38
N THR A 191 24.80 -20.27 7.11
CA THR A 191 25.69 -21.43 7.12
C THR A 191 25.04 -22.63 6.46
N ASP A 192 25.68 -23.15 5.40
CA ASP A 192 25.25 -24.31 4.62
C ASP A 192 23.76 -24.25 4.26
N GLY A 193 23.39 -23.22 3.48
CA GLY A 193 22.01 -22.97 3.06
C GLY A 193 21.92 -22.28 1.71
N LYS A 194 20.69 -21.96 1.30
CA LYS A 194 20.39 -21.14 0.12
C LYS A 194 19.83 -19.80 0.57
N ALA A 195 20.31 -18.69 0.03
CA ALA A 195 19.68 -17.38 0.18
C ALA A 195 19.24 -16.85 -1.20
N HIS A 196 18.05 -16.27 -1.27
CA HIS A 196 17.47 -15.67 -2.46
C HIS A 196 16.99 -14.26 -2.14
N ILE A 197 17.40 -13.29 -2.95
CA ILE A 197 16.99 -11.89 -2.84
C ILE A 197 16.43 -11.44 -4.18
N GLY A 198 15.18 -10.98 -4.16
CA GLY A 198 14.45 -10.51 -5.33
C GLY A 198 13.95 -9.08 -5.16
N VAL A 199 14.11 -8.25 -6.19
CA VAL A 199 13.52 -6.90 -6.26
C VAL A 199 12.84 -6.72 -7.59
N LEU A 200 11.61 -6.21 -7.57
CA LEU A 200 10.81 -5.93 -8.75
C LEU A 200 10.25 -4.51 -8.68
N GLN A 201 10.48 -3.72 -9.73
CA GLN A 201 9.75 -2.48 -10.01
C GLN A 201 8.95 -2.67 -11.29
N ALA A 202 7.64 -2.44 -11.21
CA ALA A 202 6.80 -2.49 -12.38
C ALA A 202 7.20 -1.41 -13.39
N GLY A 203 7.27 -1.81 -14.66
CA GLY A 203 7.51 -0.85 -15.74
C GLY A 203 6.23 -0.19 -16.23
N ASN A 204 6.42 1.01 -16.78
CA ASN A 204 5.37 1.77 -17.44
C ASN A 204 5.57 1.65 -18.96
N ASP A 205 4.68 0.95 -19.65
CA ASP A 205 4.73 0.84 -21.11
C ASP A 205 3.90 1.93 -21.79
N TRP A 206 4.52 3.10 -21.95
CA TRP A 206 3.94 4.23 -22.69
C TRP A 206 3.87 3.99 -24.20
N THR A 207 4.56 2.97 -24.74
CA THR A 207 4.59 2.67 -26.18
C THR A 207 3.35 1.93 -26.67
N SER A 208 2.52 1.45 -25.73
CA SER A 208 1.27 0.73 -25.99
C SER A 208 0.01 1.60 -25.88
N GLN A 209 0.15 2.93 -25.75
CA GLN A 209 -0.98 3.86 -25.88
C GLN A 209 -1.56 3.79 -27.31
N GLN A 210 -2.39 2.78 -27.55
CA GLN A 210 -3.32 2.79 -28.67
C GLN A 210 -4.26 3.97 -28.43
N PRO A 211 -4.50 4.84 -29.43
CA PRO A 211 -5.54 5.84 -29.33
C PRO A 211 -6.86 5.15 -28.99
N PHE A 212 -7.50 5.60 -27.92
CA PHE A 212 -8.80 5.14 -27.41
C PHE A 212 -9.77 4.74 -28.53
N THR A 213 -9.90 3.45 -28.83
CA THR A 213 -10.77 2.96 -29.92
C THR A 213 -11.73 1.85 -29.52
N ASP A 214 -11.75 1.38 -28.28
CA ASP A 214 -12.77 0.41 -27.84
C ASP A 214 -13.31 0.70 -26.43
N LEU A 215 -14.59 1.04 -26.38
CA LEU A 215 -15.35 1.51 -25.22
C LEU A 215 -16.03 0.36 -24.45
N THR A 216 -15.81 -0.90 -24.83
CA THR A 216 -16.45 -2.05 -24.18
C THR A 216 -15.64 -2.63 -23.01
N THR A 217 -14.38 -2.21 -22.83
CA THR A 217 -13.52 -2.62 -21.71
C THR A 217 -13.29 -1.50 -20.69
N LEU A 218 -14.20 -0.52 -20.64
CA LEU A 218 -14.17 0.59 -19.70
C LEU A 218 -14.53 0.12 -18.28
N SER A 219 -13.61 -0.61 -17.63
CA SER A 219 -13.53 -0.60 -16.17
C SER A 219 -12.97 0.77 -15.76
N SER A 220 -13.86 1.75 -15.70
CA SER A 220 -13.78 3.05 -15.02
C SER A 220 -12.60 3.29 -14.07
N THR A 221 -11.40 3.46 -14.63
CA THR A 221 -10.21 4.16 -14.09
C THR A 221 -9.12 3.95 -15.15
N GLY A 222 -8.35 4.99 -15.48
CA GLY A 222 -7.23 4.94 -16.43
C GLY A 222 -6.13 3.99 -15.96
N SER A 223 -6.38 2.69 -16.03
CA SER A 223 -5.54 1.65 -15.49
C SER A 223 -4.29 1.56 -16.34
N MET A 224 -3.23 2.24 -15.89
CA MET A 224 -1.87 1.72 -16.05
C MET A 224 -1.88 0.35 -15.37
N LEU A 225 -2.28 -0.69 -16.11
CA LEU A 225 -2.07 -2.08 -15.73
C LEU A 225 -0.56 -2.29 -15.82
N THR A 226 0.15 -1.90 -14.78
CA THR A 226 1.57 -2.15 -14.59
C THR A 226 1.74 -3.65 -14.39
N THR A 227 1.78 -4.41 -15.49
CA THR A 227 2.09 -5.84 -15.41
C THR A 227 3.58 -5.98 -15.18
N ALA A 228 4.00 -5.80 -13.93
CA ALA A 228 5.41 -5.85 -13.51
C ALA A 228 6.13 -7.10 -14.03
N TRP A 229 5.40 -8.20 -14.19
CA TRP A 229 5.89 -9.50 -14.66
C TRP A 229 6.15 -9.59 -16.18
N LYS A 230 5.55 -8.71 -16.99
CA LYS A 230 5.74 -8.76 -18.47
C LYS A 230 6.84 -7.81 -18.93
N LYS A 231 6.98 -6.67 -18.26
CA LYS A 231 7.92 -5.59 -18.60
C LYS A 231 8.32 -4.86 -17.31
N PRO A 232 9.15 -5.44 -16.45
CA PRO A 232 9.66 -4.74 -15.28
C PRO A 232 10.57 -3.58 -15.70
N SER A 233 10.55 -2.49 -14.93
CA SER A 233 11.57 -1.44 -15.04
C SER A 233 12.84 -1.82 -14.29
N ILE A 234 12.71 -2.58 -13.19
CA ILE A 234 13.82 -3.13 -12.42
C ILE A 234 13.46 -4.56 -12.06
N GLU A 235 14.37 -5.49 -12.32
CA GLU A 235 14.30 -6.88 -11.91
C GLU A 235 15.69 -7.27 -11.41
N ILE A 236 15.78 -7.58 -10.12
CA ILE A 236 17.00 -8.09 -9.48
C ILE A 236 16.62 -9.44 -8.90
N ASP A 237 17.43 -10.44 -9.21
CA ASP A 237 17.28 -11.80 -8.70
C ASP A 237 18.69 -12.34 -8.42
N GLU A 238 18.97 -12.61 -7.15
CA GLU A 238 20.25 -13.09 -6.67
C GLU A 238 20.04 -14.35 -5.84
N ASP A 239 20.72 -15.43 -6.21
CA ASP A 239 20.75 -16.71 -5.48
C ASP A 239 22.18 -16.99 -4.98
N TYR A 240 22.31 -17.32 -3.70
CA TYR A 240 23.54 -17.72 -3.02
C TYR A 240 23.39 -19.13 -2.42
N TRP A 241 24.42 -19.97 -2.54
CA TRP A 241 24.36 -21.39 -2.14
C TRP A 241 25.63 -21.83 -1.40
N GLY A 242 25.52 -22.07 -0.10
CA GLY A 242 26.64 -22.44 0.78
C GLY A 242 26.68 -21.58 2.03
N THR A 243 27.88 -21.16 2.43
CA THR A 243 28.10 -20.30 3.59
C THR A 243 28.48 -18.91 3.14
N TYR A 244 27.64 -17.92 3.44
CA TYR A 244 27.80 -16.53 3.00
C TYR A 244 27.44 -15.56 4.11
N HIS A 245 28.18 -14.47 4.12
CA HIS A 245 27.78 -13.22 4.77
C HIS A 245 27.17 -12.32 3.69
N ILE A 246 25.95 -11.80 3.92
CA ILE A 246 25.20 -11.00 2.95
C ILE A 246 24.74 -9.71 3.64
N GLU A 247 25.22 -8.59 3.12
CA GLU A 247 24.78 -7.25 3.52
C GLU A 247 24.17 -6.54 2.31
N LYS A 248 22.92 -6.09 2.43
CA LYS A 248 22.17 -5.40 1.37
C LYS A 248 21.34 -4.28 1.95
N ASN A 249 21.33 -3.14 1.27
CA ASN A 249 20.46 -2.01 1.58
C ASN A 249 19.74 -1.59 0.28
N MET A 250 18.48 -2.00 0.17
CA MET A 250 17.69 -1.82 -1.05
C MET A 250 16.56 -0.83 -0.75
N THR A 251 16.44 0.20 -1.59
CA THR A 251 15.40 1.23 -1.45
C THR A 251 14.83 1.58 -2.83
N LEU A 252 13.50 1.61 -2.91
CA LEU A 252 12.75 2.08 -4.07
C LEU A 252 11.82 3.22 -3.62
N GLU A 253 11.94 4.34 -4.31
CA GLU A 253 11.07 5.50 -4.15
C GLU A 253 10.40 5.80 -5.49
N VAL A 254 9.08 5.80 -5.50
CA VAL A 254 8.25 5.97 -6.70
C VAL A 254 7.33 7.16 -6.46
N PRO A 255 7.75 8.38 -6.80
CA PRO A 255 6.88 9.54 -6.75
C PRO A 255 5.85 9.48 -7.87
N TYR A 256 4.64 9.93 -7.59
CA TYR A 256 3.57 10.05 -8.57
C TYR A 256 2.94 11.43 -8.51
N HIS A 257 2.71 12.00 -9.69
CA HIS A 257 2.09 13.31 -9.88
C HIS A 257 1.18 13.24 -11.09
N SER A 258 -0.08 13.60 -10.91
CA SER A 258 -1.03 13.73 -11.98
C SER A 258 -1.88 14.95 -11.72
N LYS A 259 -1.92 15.87 -12.68
CA LYS A 259 -2.79 17.05 -12.63
C LYS A 259 -3.76 16.97 -13.80
N GLN A 260 -5.03 16.80 -13.49
CA GLN A 260 -6.11 17.02 -14.44
C GLN A 260 -6.46 18.50 -14.38
N THR A 261 -6.17 19.21 -15.45
CA THR A 261 -6.67 20.56 -15.65
C THR A 261 -8.07 20.45 -16.22
N SER A 262 -9.07 21.06 -15.59
CA SER A 262 -10.34 21.30 -16.27
C SER A 262 -10.10 22.30 -17.40
N ASP A 263 -10.69 22.06 -18.55
CA ASP A 263 -10.75 23.08 -19.59
C ASP A 263 -11.70 24.18 -19.08
N ASP A 264 -11.17 25.39 -18.88
CA ASP A 264 -11.98 26.55 -18.51
C ASP A 264 -12.96 26.84 -19.66
N TRP A 265 -14.23 26.52 -19.43
CA TRP A 265 -15.30 26.84 -20.37
C TRP A 265 -15.49 28.36 -20.41
N LEU A 266 -15.05 28.97 -21.50
CA LEU A 266 -15.26 30.40 -21.69
C LEU A 266 -16.75 30.70 -21.82
N PRO A 267 -17.25 31.80 -21.23
CA PRO A 267 -18.62 32.23 -21.44
C PRO A 267 -18.84 32.50 -22.93
N CYS A 268 -20.09 32.34 -23.37
CA CYS A 268 -20.64 32.67 -24.70
C CYS A 268 -19.97 33.78 -25.54
N CYS A 269 -19.37 34.78 -24.89
CA CYS A 269 -18.78 35.95 -25.53
C CYS A 269 -17.29 35.79 -25.91
N PHE A 270 -16.68 34.66 -25.57
CA PHE A 270 -15.32 34.29 -25.91
C PHE A 270 -15.27 32.82 -26.35
N GLY A 271 -15.75 32.49 -27.56
CA GLY A 271 -15.53 31.16 -28.14
C GLY A 271 -16.64 30.11 -27.94
N GLY A 272 -17.33 30.08 -26.81
CA GLY A 272 -18.55 29.28 -26.60
C GLY A 272 -18.43 27.79 -27.01
N PHE A 273 -19.48 27.25 -27.64
CA PHE A 273 -19.56 25.82 -28.02
C PHE A 273 -18.51 25.38 -29.05
N SER A 274 -18.08 26.26 -29.97
CA SER A 274 -17.10 25.90 -31.02
C SER A 274 -15.70 25.65 -30.47
N ASP A 275 -15.39 26.26 -29.33
CA ASP A 275 -14.07 26.20 -28.71
C ASP A 275 -14.00 25.11 -27.63
N MET A 276 -15.10 24.36 -27.44
CA MET A 276 -15.16 23.19 -26.58
C MET A 276 -14.39 22.01 -27.15
N THR A 277 -13.98 21.07 -26.29
CA THR A 277 -13.40 19.80 -26.72
C THR A 277 -14.38 18.97 -27.54
N THR A 278 -13.87 18.08 -28.38
CA THR A 278 -14.70 17.19 -29.21
C THR A 278 -15.60 16.26 -28.40
N TRP A 279 -15.23 15.94 -27.15
CA TRP A 279 -16.04 15.13 -26.23
C TRP A 279 -17.25 15.91 -25.71
N ASP A 280 -17.05 17.18 -25.34
CA ASP A 280 -18.14 18.02 -24.84
C ASP A 280 -19.11 18.40 -25.96
N GLN A 281 -18.59 18.71 -27.16
CA GLN A 281 -19.42 18.98 -28.33
C GLN A 281 -20.30 17.79 -28.70
N LYS A 282 -19.80 16.56 -28.57
CA LYS A 282 -20.59 15.33 -28.77
C LYS A 282 -21.70 15.17 -27.73
N THR A 283 -21.42 15.53 -26.48
CA THR A 283 -22.36 15.37 -25.37
C THR A 283 -23.50 16.39 -25.45
N PHE A 284 -23.17 17.67 -25.65
CA PHE A 284 -24.14 18.75 -25.70
C PHE A 284 -24.81 18.91 -27.07
N LYS A 285 -24.24 18.32 -28.13
CA LYS A 285 -24.75 18.22 -29.52
C LYS A 285 -24.94 19.54 -30.26
N SER A 286 -25.20 20.65 -29.56
CA SER A 286 -25.29 22.00 -30.11
C SER A 286 -25.22 23.06 -29.00
N ALA A 287 -24.95 24.31 -29.38
CA ALA A 287 -25.03 25.46 -28.47
C ALA A 287 -26.48 25.82 -28.04
N LYS A 288 -27.50 25.31 -28.74
CA LYS A 288 -28.87 25.82 -28.68
C LYS A 288 -29.56 25.39 -27.37
N GLY A 289 -29.93 26.36 -26.53
CA GLY A 289 -30.65 26.16 -25.27
C GLY A 289 -29.77 25.93 -24.03
N ILE A 290 -28.45 25.82 -24.21
CA ILE A 290 -27.46 25.70 -23.13
C ILE A 290 -26.65 26.99 -23.02
N PHE A 291 -26.30 27.56 -24.17
CA PHE A 291 -25.58 28.82 -24.30
C PHE A 291 -26.55 29.89 -24.85
N ASP A 292 -27.31 30.55 -23.97
CA ASP A 292 -28.12 31.72 -24.36
C ASP A 292 -27.22 32.97 -24.42
N CYS A 293 -26.51 33.10 -25.53
CA CYS A 293 -25.44 34.07 -25.70
C CYS A 293 -25.95 35.48 -26.05
N THR A 294 -26.75 36.11 -25.20
CA THR A 294 -26.97 37.56 -25.29
C THR A 294 -25.78 38.31 -24.67
N CYS A 295 -24.68 38.40 -25.40
CA CYS A 295 -23.52 39.17 -24.95
C CYS A 295 -23.93 40.62 -24.69
N PHE A 296 -23.54 41.13 -23.52
CA PHE A 296 -23.76 42.53 -23.16
C PHE A 296 -23.08 43.41 -24.22
N LYS A 297 -23.89 44.09 -25.03
CA LYS A 297 -23.42 45.16 -25.91
C LYS A 297 -23.42 46.44 -25.09
N ALA A 298 -22.24 46.97 -24.82
CA ALA A 298 -22.15 48.30 -24.23
C ALA A 298 -22.97 49.28 -25.09
N PRO A 299 -23.91 50.05 -24.52
CA PRO A 299 -24.67 51.00 -25.29
C PRO A 299 -23.71 52.05 -25.87
N THR A 300 -23.90 52.41 -27.15
CA THR A 300 -23.08 53.43 -27.84
C THR A 300 -23.22 54.83 -27.23
N GLN A 301 -24.19 55.03 -26.35
CA GLN A 301 -24.38 56.25 -25.59
C GLN A 301 -24.51 55.90 -24.10
N ALA A 302 -23.76 56.60 -23.26
CA ALA A 302 -23.91 56.50 -21.82
C ALA A 302 -25.33 56.94 -21.43
N GLN A 303 -26.05 56.10 -20.68
CA GLN A 303 -27.40 56.42 -20.18
C GLN A 303 -27.42 57.63 -19.23
N PHE A 304 -26.25 58.05 -18.75
CA PHE A 304 -26.05 59.29 -18.00
C PHE A 304 -24.93 60.09 -18.69
N PRO A 305 -25.25 61.13 -19.47
CA PRO A 305 -24.22 62.04 -19.98
C PRO A 305 -23.48 62.68 -18.81
N ARG A 306 -22.15 62.75 -18.88
CA ARG A 306 -21.36 63.54 -17.92
C ARG A 306 -21.81 65.00 -18.06
N VAL A 307 -22.53 65.49 -17.06
CA VAL A 307 -22.76 66.93 -16.92
C VAL A 307 -21.46 67.50 -16.37
N TYR A 308 -20.70 68.17 -17.22
CA TYR A 308 -19.58 69.00 -16.76
C TYR A 308 -20.20 70.23 -16.10
N GLN A 309 -20.10 70.32 -14.77
CA GLN A 309 -20.24 71.59 -14.05
C GLN A 309 -18.91 72.33 -14.08
#